data_AF-A0A8H4WX61-F1
#
_entry.id   AF-A0A8H4WX61-F1
#
_cell.length_a   1.000
_cell.length_b   1.000
_cell.length_c   1.000
_cell.angle_alpha   90.00
_cell.angle_beta   90.00
_cell.angle_gamma   90.00
#
_symmetry.space_group_name_H-M   'P 1'
#
loop_
_entity.id
_entity.type
_entity.pdbx_description
1 polymer ?
#
loop_
_entity_poly.entity_id
_entity_poly.type
_entity_poly.pdbx_seq_one_letter_code
_entity_poly.pdbx_strand_id
1 'polypeptide(L)'
;MASVATVTLPLPALPSGWAADKDFKAVGKLSEATQRSIEPVGPHFLAHARRARHKRTFSEDDRIQAQESAKNVEDGDVSDESEAEDPMLLQREAKDWKTQDHYKILGLSKYRWKASEDQIKKAHRKKVLKHHPDKKAAQGRVDDDQFFKCIQKATDVLLDPVKRRQFDSVDEEADVEPPTKKLLQKTDYYKAWSKVFKSEGRFSKTHPVPSFGSSDATKEQVEDFYNFWYNFDSWRTFEYLDEDVPDDNENRDQKRHMERKNTNARKKKKAEDNARLRKLL
;
A
#
# COMPACT_ATOMS: atom_id res chain seq x y z
N MET A 1 -3.74 43.86 -28.24
CA MET A 1 -2.49 44.62 -28.45
C MET A 1 -1.36 43.82 -27.83
N ALA A 2 -0.68 42.96 -28.58
CA ALA A 2 0.37 42.12 -28.03
C ALA A 2 1.65 42.95 -27.83
N SER A 3 2.10 43.09 -26.59
CA SER A 3 3.34 43.78 -26.25
C SER A 3 4.53 42.88 -26.58
N VAL A 4 5.34 43.27 -27.58
CA VAL A 4 6.60 42.61 -27.89
C VAL A 4 7.65 43.08 -26.88
N ALA A 5 8.06 42.20 -25.96
CA ALA A 5 9.17 42.47 -25.04
C ALA A 5 10.48 41.99 -25.68
N THR A 6 11.34 42.92 -26.07
CA THR A 6 12.69 42.62 -26.57
C THR A 6 13.61 42.34 -25.38
N VAL A 7 13.93 41.07 -25.15
CA VAL A 7 14.90 40.66 -24.13
C VAL A 7 16.31 40.71 -24.75
N THR A 8 17.10 41.72 -24.39
CA THR A 8 18.52 41.80 -24.77
C THR A 8 19.35 40.99 -23.78
N LEU A 9 19.65 39.74 -24.14
CA LEU A 9 20.65 38.93 -23.43
C LEU A 9 22.04 39.23 -24.02
N PRO A 10 22.91 39.98 -23.32
CA PRO A 10 24.29 40.13 -23.78
C PRO A 10 24.98 38.77 -23.71
N LEU A 11 25.64 38.37 -24.80
CA LEU A 11 26.45 37.15 -24.81
C LEU A 11 27.62 37.29 -23.84
N PRO A 12 28.04 36.19 -23.16
CA PRO A 12 29.16 36.22 -22.23
C PRO A 12 30.46 36.62 -22.95
N ALA A 13 31.32 37.36 -22.24
CA ALA A 13 32.61 37.78 -22.75
C ALA A 13 33.52 36.58 -23.02
N LEU A 14 34.23 36.60 -24.15
CA LEU A 14 35.12 35.52 -24.56
C LEU A 14 36.33 35.39 -23.62
N PRO A 15 36.83 34.17 -23.37
CA PRO A 15 38.02 33.94 -22.53
C PRO A 15 39.27 34.64 -23.09
N SER A 16 40.14 35.12 -22.20
CA SER A 16 41.39 35.77 -22.56
C SER A 16 42.33 34.77 -23.27
N GLY A 17 42.58 35.00 -24.56
CA GLY A 17 43.45 34.15 -25.40
C GLY A 17 42.75 33.46 -26.57
N TRP A 18 41.42 33.60 -26.69
CA TRP A 18 40.66 33.04 -27.82
C TRP A 18 40.96 33.80 -29.12
N ALA A 19 41.40 33.09 -30.17
CA ALA A 19 41.65 33.64 -31.50
C ALA A 19 40.69 33.04 -32.53
N ALA A 20 39.93 33.90 -33.22
CA ALA A 20 38.82 33.51 -34.09
C ALA A 20 39.17 32.47 -35.16
N ASP A 21 40.39 32.52 -35.71
CA ASP A 21 40.79 31.62 -36.81
C ASP A 21 41.26 30.24 -36.35
N LYS A 22 41.72 30.10 -35.09
CA LYS A 22 42.27 28.83 -34.56
C LYS A 22 41.30 28.09 -33.65
N ASP A 23 40.51 28.83 -32.89
CA ASP A 23 39.66 28.28 -31.84
C ASP A 23 38.17 28.22 -32.23
N PHE A 24 37.79 28.74 -33.41
CA PHE A 24 36.44 28.61 -33.93
C PHE A 24 36.21 27.21 -34.50
N LYS A 25 35.63 26.34 -33.69
CA LYS A 25 35.14 25.03 -34.12
C LYS A 25 33.63 25.11 -34.37
N ALA A 26 33.22 25.12 -35.63
CA ALA A 26 31.79 25.08 -35.98
C ALA A 26 31.14 23.80 -35.40
N VAL A 27 30.30 23.96 -34.37
CA VAL A 27 29.69 22.83 -33.64
C VAL A 27 28.55 22.19 -34.43
N GLY A 28 28.05 22.86 -35.48
CA GLY A 28 27.05 22.33 -36.40
C GLY A 28 26.42 23.42 -37.27
N LYS A 29 25.57 23.02 -38.22
CA LYS A 29 24.70 23.94 -38.97
C LYS A 29 23.39 24.11 -38.20
N LEU A 30 22.86 25.33 -38.13
CA LEU A 30 21.51 25.57 -37.60
C LEU A 30 20.50 24.80 -38.45
N SER A 31 19.60 24.06 -37.81
CA SER A 31 18.50 23.39 -38.50
C SER A 31 17.58 24.42 -39.17
N GLU A 32 17.05 24.09 -40.34
CA GLU A 32 16.10 24.95 -41.04
C GLU A 32 14.84 25.22 -40.18
N ALA A 33 14.27 26.41 -40.32
CA ALA A 33 13.07 26.80 -39.60
C ALA A 33 11.91 25.87 -39.98
N THR A 34 11.43 25.09 -39.01
CA THR A 34 10.32 24.16 -39.23
C THR A 34 9.03 24.79 -38.74
N GLN A 35 8.07 24.99 -39.63
CA GLN A 35 6.73 25.41 -39.24
C GLN A 35 6.01 24.24 -38.54
N ARG A 36 5.66 24.40 -37.27
CA ARG A 36 4.90 23.40 -36.50
C ARG A 36 3.54 23.94 -36.14
N SER A 37 2.51 23.13 -36.39
CA SER A 37 1.18 23.39 -35.83
C SER A 37 1.24 23.10 -34.33
N ILE A 38 0.88 24.09 -33.52
CA ILE A 38 0.79 23.94 -32.07
C ILE A 38 -0.68 23.80 -31.74
N GLU A 39 -1.06 22.64 -31.22
CA GLU A 39 -2.41 22.45 -30.72
C GLU A 39 -2.52 23.05 -29.33
N PRO A 40 -3.61 23.76 -29.02
CA PRO A 40 -3.83 24.25 -27.67
C PRO A 40 -4.13 23.04 -26.78
N VAL A 41 -3.17 22.67 -25.95
CA VAL A 41 -3.25 21.53 -25.03
C VAL A 41 -2.99 21.98 -23.61
N GLY A 42 -3.54 21.24 -22.64
CA GLY A 42 -3.26 21.44 -21.22
C GLY A 42 -4.45 21.93 -20.39
N PRO A 43 -4.26 22.02 -19.05
CA PRO A 43 -5.36 22.21 -18.11
C PRO A 43 -6.17 23.49 -18.35
N HIS A 44 -5.49 24.58 -18.70
CA HIS A 44 -6.15 25.88 -18.94
C HIS A 44 -6.98 25.90 -20.22
N PHE A 45 -6.49 25.25 -21.29
CA PHE A 45 -7.27 25.11 -22.51
C PHE A 45 -8.50 24.23 -22.29
N LEU A 46 -8.34 23.10 -21.60
CA LEU A 46 -9.45 22.22 -21.25
C LEU A 46 -10.49 22.93 -20.38
N ALA A 47 -10.06 23.75 -19.42
CA ALA A 47 -10.96 24.58 -18.62
C ALA A 47 -11.69 25.63 -19.48
N HIS A 48 -11.00 26.30 -20.40
CA HIS A 48 -11.63 27.23 -21.33
C HIS A 48 -12.64 26.54 -22.25
N ALA A 49 -12.28 25.39 -22.84
CA ALA A 49 -13.15 24.61 -23.70
C ALA A 49 -14.39 24.10 -22.96
N ARG A 50 -14.24 23.66 -21.70
CA ARG A 50 -15.35 23.27 -20.82
C ARG A 50 -16.30 24.45 -20.59
N ARG A 51 -15.79 25.61 -20.18
CA ARG A 51 -16.59 26.82 -19.97
C ARG A 51 -17.33 27.24 -21.23
N ALA A 52 -16.66 27.22 -22.38
CA ALA A 52 -17.24 27.56 -23.67
C ALA A 52 -18.36 26.57 -24.07
N ARG A 53 -18.15 25.27 -23.89
CA ARG A 53 -19.16 24.23 -24.18
C ARG A 53 -20.40 24.36 -23.30
N HIS A 54 -20.21 24.66 -22.02
CA HIS A 54 -21.31 24.74 -21.04
C HIS A 54 -21.90 26.16 -20.90
N LYS A 55 -21.35 27.15 -21.62
CA LYS A 55 -21.75 28.57 -21.54
C LYS A 55 -21.72 29.12 -20.11
N ARG A 56 -20.70 28.74 -19.33
CA ARG A 56 -20.54 29.13 -17.93
C ARG A 56 -19.56 30.29 -17.77
N THR A 57 -19.78 31.11 -16.75
CA THR A 57 -18.79 32.10 -16.32
C THR A 57 -17.62 31.42 -15.58
N PHE A 58 -16.49 32.11 -15.45
CA PHE A 58 -15.33 31.58 -14.71
C PHE A 58 -15.70 31.23 -13.27
N SER A 59 -16.38 32.12 -12.56
CA SER A 59 -16.80 31.92 -11.17
C SER A 59 -17.81 30.80 -10.98
N GLU A 60 -18.68 30.58 -11.98
CA GLU A 60 -19.66 29.50 -11.94
C GLU A 60 -19.01 28.14 -12.19
N ASP A 61 -18.11 28.05 -13.19
CA ASP A 61 -17.37 26.82 -13.47
C ASP A 61 -16.43 26.45 -12.32
N ASP A 62 -15.75 27.42 -11.69
CA ASP A 62 -14.93 27.18 -10.50
C ASP A 62 -15.76 26.65 -9.32
N ARG A 63 -16.96 27.22 -9.07
CA ARG A 63 -17.87 26.72 -8.03
C ARG A 63 -18.35 25.31 -8.33
N ILE A 64 -18.72 25.02 -9.58
CA ILE A 64 -19.19 23.69 -9.99
C ILE A 64 -18.04 22.69 -9.93
N GLN A 65 -16.84 23.05 -10.36
CA GLN A 65 -15.69 22.17 -10.30
C GLN A 65 -15.24 21.93 -8.86
N ALA A 66 -15.34 22.94 -7.98
CA ALA A 66 -15.13 22.79 -6.54
C ALA A 66 -16.19 21.86 -5.92
N GLN A 67 -17.48 22.04 -6.27
CA GLN A 67 -18.56 21.16 -5.83
C GLN A 67 -18.41 19.73 -6.36
N GLU A 68 -18.06 19.55 -7.63
CA GLU A 68 -17.77 18.24 -8.21
C GLU A 68 -16.53 17.62 -7.55
N SER A 69 -15.50 18.39 -7.22
CA SER A 69 -14.33 17.85 -6.53
C SER A 69 -14.67 17.44 -5.09
N ALA A 70 -15.46 18.24 -4.36
CA ALA A 70 -15.97 17.90 -3.04
C ALA A 70 -16.90 16.69 -3.10
N LYS A 71 -17.78 16.65 -4.11
CA LYS A 71 -18.70 15.54 -4.35
C LYS A 71 -17.96 14.29 -4.80
N ASN A 72 -16.88 14.36 -5.56
CA ASN A 72 -16.09 13.18 -5.95
C ASN A 72 -15.25 12.67 -4.76
N VAL A 73 -14.90 13.55 -3.81
CA VAL A 73 -14.36 13.15 -2.50
C VAL A 73 -15.42 12.43 -1.66
N GLU A 74 -16.69 12.85 -1.71
CA GLU A 74 -17.84 12.19 -1.06
C GLU A 74 -18.33 10.92 -1.80
N ASP A 75 -18.43 10.89 -3.13
CA ASP A 75 -18.94 9.76 -3.93
C ASP A 75 -17.85 8.71 -4.15
N GLY A 76 -16.58 9.11 -4.20
CA GLY A 76 -15.46 8.20 -3.98
C GLY A 76 -15.43 7.61 -2.57
N ASP A 77 -16.35 8.03 -1.68
CA ASP A 77 -16.62 7.46 -0.36
C ASP A 77 -17.85 6.51 -0.34
N VAL A 78 -18.59 6.38 -1.46
CA VAL A 78 -19.80 5.53 -1.59
C VAL A 78 -19.56 4.26 -2.42
N SER A 79 -18.53 4.20 -3.27
CA SER A 79 -18.19 2.96 -3.98
C SER A 79 -17.39 1.95 -3.14
N ASP A 80 -17.00 2.31 -1.93
CA ASP A 80 -16.42 1.38 -0.96
C ASP A 80 -17.50 1.11 0.08
N GLU A 81 -18.32 0.10 -0.21
CA GLU A 81 -19.28 -0.50 0.72
C GLU A 81 -18.64 -0.55 2.11
N SER A 82 -19.03 0.37 2.99
CA SER A 82 -18.54 0.36 4.36
C SER A 82 -18.94 -0.98 4.94
N GLU A 83 -17.97 -1.88 5.10
CA GLU A 83 -18.20 -3.22 5.61
C GLU A 83 -19.03 -3.09 6.89
N ALA A 84 -20.17 -3.79 6.93
CA ALA A 84 -21.05 -3.73 8.07
C ALA A 84 -20.23 -4.07 9.31
N GLU A 85 -20.19 -3.14 10.26
CA GLU A 85 -19.40 -3.33 11.47
C GLU A 85 -20.06 -4.41 12.31
N ASP A 86 -19.39 -5.55 12.40
CA ASP A 86 -19.81 -6.64 13.25
C ASP A 86 -19.90 -6.13 14.71
N PRO A 87 -21.05 -6.28 15.40
CA PRO A 87 -21.20 -5.92 16.80
C PRO A 87 -20.10 -6.47 17.72
N MET A 88 -19.50 -7.62 17.40
CA MET A 88 -18.38 -8.19 18.16
C MET A 88 -17.08 -7.38 18.02
N LEU A 89 -16.87 -6.67 16.90
CA LEU A 89 -15.70 -5.81 16.73
C LEU A 89 -15.76 -4.58 17.65
N LEU A 90 -16.96 -4.05 17.89
CA LEU A 90 -17.17 -2.86 18.72
C LEU A 90 -16.94 -3.13 20.21
N GLN A 91 -17.09 -4.37 20.67
CA GLN A 91 -16.87 -4.78 22.06
C GLN A 91 -15.40 -5.09 22.39
N ARG A 92 -14.51 -5.03 21.40
CA ARG A 92 -13.09 -5.35 21.62
C ARG A 92 -12.40 -4.32 22.50
N GLU A 93 -11.65 -4.81 23.47
CA GLU A 93 -10.87 -4.00 24.38
C GLU A 93 -9.52 -3.60 23.77
N ALA A 94 -9.02 -2.40 24.08
CA ALA A 94 -7.71 -1.95 23.58
C ALA A 94 -6.53 -2.73 24.17
N LYS A 95 -6.74 -3.44 25.28
CA LYS A 95 -5.70 -4.22 25.95
C LYS A 95 -5.26 -5.42 25.11
N ASP A 96 -6.18 -6.02 24.37
CA ASP A 96 -5.91 -7.18 23.51
C ASP A 96 -5.68 -6.78 22.05
N TRP A 97 -5.04 -5.64 21.81
CA TRP A 97 -4.82 -5.12 20.44
C TRP A 97 -3.93 -6.04 19.59
N LYS A 98 -3.10 -6.90 20.20
CA LYS A 98 -2.22 -7.84 19.48
C LYS A 98 -3.00 -8.96 18.79
N THR A 99 -4.14 -9.42 19.30
CA THR A 99 -4.95 -10.48 18.66
C THR A 99 -5.91 -9.93 17.61
N GLN A 100 -5.98 -8.61 17.47
CA GLN A 100 -6.98 -7.97 16.63
C GLN A 100 -6.50 -7.81 15.19
N ASP A 101 -7.42 -8.07 14.27
CA ASP A 101 -7.23 -7.76 12.86
C ASP A 101 -7.39 -6.25 12.60
N HIS A 102 -6.24 -5.57 12.45
CA HIS A 102 -6.18 -4.12 12.19
C HIS A 102 -6.85 -3.71 10.89
N TYR A 103 -6.84 -4.55 9.85
CA TYR A 103 -7.52 -4.25 8.60
C TYR A 103 -9.03 -4.28 8.79
N LYS A 104 -9.57 -5.26 9.53
CA LYS A 104 -11.01 -5.31 9.85
C LYS A 104 -11.46 -4.13 10.70
N ILE A 105 -10.65 -3.68 11.66
CA ILE A 105 -10.97 -2.49 12.49
C ILE A 105 -11.14 -1.25 11.60
N LEU A 106 -10.24 -1.05 10.63
CA LEU A 106 -10.33 0.05 9.68
C LEU A 106 -11.39 -0.15 8.59
N GLY A 107 -11.95 -1.35 8.43
CA GLY A 107 -12.90 -1.68 7.35
C GLY A 107 -12.20 -1.89 6.00
N LEU A 108 -10.95 -2.33 6.03
CA LEU A 108 -10.12 -2.64 4.87
C LEU A 108 -9.97 -4.16 4.67
N SER A 109 -10.93 -4.98 5.13
CA SER A 109 -10.79 -6.44 5.09
C SER A 109 -10.71 -6.99 3.67
N LYS A 110 -11.35 -6.33 2.69
CA LYS A 110 -11.21 -6.65 1.26
C LYS A 110 -9.82 -6.38 0.69
N TYR A 111 -9.16 -5.29 1.11
CA TYR A 111 -7.87 -4.87 0.55
C TYR A 111 -6.68 -5.50 1.28
N ARG A 112 -6.74 -5.67 2.61
CA ARG A 112 -5.66 -6.18 3.49
C ARG A 112 -4.27 -5.63 3.10
N TRP A 113 -3.32 -6.51 2.84
CA TRP A 113 -1.95 -6.20 2.40
C TRP A 113 -1.85 -5.38 1.09
N LYS A 114 -2.90 -5.36 0.26
CA LYS A 114 -2.96 -4.52 -0.95
C LYS A 114 -3.40 -3.08 -0.67
N ALA A 115 -3.86 -2.79 0.55
CA ALA A 115 -4.32 -1.45 0.89
C ALA A 115 -3.17 -0.44 0.76
N SER A 116 -3.42 0.64 0.02
CA SER A 116 -2.45 1.74 -0.09
C SER A 116 -2.42 2.58 1.18
N GLU A 117 -1.33 3.32 1.38
CA GLU A 117 -1.21 4.24 2.51
C GLU A 117 -2.34 5.28 2.53
N ASP A 118 -2.75 5.78 1.37
CA ASP A 118 -3.85 6.73 1.23
C ASP A 118 -5.20 6.11 1.60
N GLN A 119 -5.43 4.85 1.24
CA GLN A 119 -6.63 4.11 1.66
C GLN A 119 -6.67 3.92 3.18
N ILE A 120 -5.53 3.60 3.80
CA ILE A 120 -5.41 3.48 5.27
C ILE A 120 -5.71 4.82 5.95
N LYS A 121 -5.12 5.93 5.47
CA LYS A 121 -5.38 7.27 6.00
C LYS A 121 -6.85 7.68 5.82
N LYS A 122 -7.47 7.36 4.68
CA LYS A 122 -8.89 7.65 4.42
C LYS A 122 -9.81 6.86 5.35
N ALA A 123 -9.56 5.56 5.49
CA ALA A 123 -10.31 4.68 6.37
C ALA A 123 -10.22 5.13 7.84
N HIS A 124 -9.02 5.51 8.30
CA HIS A 124 -8.83 6.06 9.64
C HIS A 124 -9.67 7.32 9.87
N ARG A 125 -9.63 8.31 8.95
CA ARG A 125 -10.45 9.53 9.07
C ARG A 125 -11.95 9.22 9.17
N LYS A 126 -12.43 8.29 8.34
CA LYS A 126 -13.84 7.85 8.34
C LYS A 126 -14.23 7.19 9.68
N LYS A 127 -13.39 6.30 10.20
CA LYS A 127 -13.62 5.61 11.48
C LYS A 127 -13.56 6.57 12.67
N VAL A 128 -12.60 7.49 12.70
CA VAL A 128 -12.49 8.53 13.73
C VAL A 128 -13.73 9.42 13.76
N LEU A 129 -14.21 9.87 12.60
CA LEU A 129 -15.43 10.70 12.53
C LEU A 129 -16.69 9.99 13.02
N LYS A 130 -16.75 8.67 12.86
CA LYS A 130 -17.88 7.83 13.27
C LYS A 130 -17.85 7.48 14.76
N HIS A 131 -16.66 7.14 15.28
CA HIS A 131 -16.50 6.65 16.65
C HIS A 131 -15.80 7.65 17.59
N HIS A 132 -15.76 8.93 17.22
CA HIS A 132 -15.13 9.96 18.04
C HIS A 132 -15.74 9.98 19.46
N PRO A 133 -14.91 10.04 20.53
CA PRO A 133 -15.40 10.02 21.92
C PRO A 133 -16.40 11.15 22.20
N ASP A 134 -16.18 12.34 21.65
CA ASP A 134 -17.09 13.49 21.79
C ASP A 134 -18.53 13.20 21.28
N LYS A 135 -18.66 12.53 20.12
CA LYS A 135 -19.98 12.15 19.58
C LYS A 135 -20.66 11.06 20.42
N LYS A 136 -19.88 10.15 21.00
CA LYS A 136 -20.40 9.09 21.88
C LYS A 136 -20.79 9.62 23.26
N ALA A 137 -20.04 10.59 23.79
CA ALA A 137 -20.37 11.30 25.02
C ALA A 137 -21.71 12.06 24.87
N ALA A 138 -21.94 12.69 23.71
CA ALA A 138 -23.23 13.30 23.37
C ALA A 138 -24.40 12.29 23.28
N GLN A 139 -24.11 11.00 23.09
CA GLN A 139 -25.08 9.89 23.09
C GLN A 139 -25.20 9.20 24.46
N GLY A 140 -24.54 9.70 25.51
CA GLY A 140 -24.59 9.15 26.88
C GLY A 140 -23.75 7.88 27.10
N ARG A 141 -22.81 7.58 26.20
CA ARG A 141 -21.95 6.38 26.25
C ARG A 141 -20.52 6.78 26.62
N VAL A 142 -20.26 6.91 27.92
CA VAL A 142 -19.01 7.50 28.46
C VAL A 142 -17.86 6.48 28.57
N ASP A 143 -18.14 5.17 28.55
CA ASP A 143 -17.13 4.11 28.75
C ASP A 143 -16.60 3.45 27.45
N ASP A 144 -17.09 3.84 26.27
CA ASP A 144 -16.82 3.16 24.99
C ASP A 144 -15.62 3.74 24.19
N ASP A 145 -14.57 4.16 24.88
CA ASP A 145 -13.32 4.68 24.30
C ASP A 145 -12.36 3.57 23.84
N GLN A 146 -12.61 2.33 24.25
CA GLN A 146 -11.77 1.17 23.93
C GLN A 146 -11.64 0.98 22.42
N PHE A 147 -12.77 1.01 21.70
CA PHE A 147 -12.77 0.87 20.25
C PHE A 147 -12.02 2.01 19.53
N PHE A 148 -12.11 3.23 20.07
CA PHE A 148 -11.36 4.36 19.52
C PHE A 148 -9.85 4.17 19.66
N LYS A 149 -9.40 3.67 20.82
CA LYS A 149 -8.00 3.27 21.04
C LYS A 149 -7.58 2.13 20.10
N CYS A 150 -8.45 1.17 19.81
CA CYS A 150 -8.19 0.12 18.82
C CYS A 150 -8.01 0.71 17.41
N ILE A 151 -8.83 1.69 16.99
CA ILE A 151 -8.68 2.39 15.70
C ILE A 151 -7.32 3.10 15.62
N GLN A 152 -6.92 3.80 16.68
CA GLN A 152 -5.62 4.47 16.74
C GLN A 152 -4.48 3.46 16.61
N LYS A 153 -4.50 2.37 17.40
CA LYS A 153 -3.48 1.31 17.34
C LYS A 153 -3.42 0.62 15.97
N ALA A 154 -4.57 0.32 15.36
CA ALA A 154 -4.62 -0.26 14.03
C ALA A 154 -3.96 0.65 12.99
N THR A 155 -4.19 1.96 13.08
CA THR A 155 -3.60 2.94 12.18
C THR A 155 -2.09 3.06 12.42
N ASP A 156 -1.65 3.13 13.67
CA ASP A 156 -0.22 3.19 14.03
C ASP A 156 0.57 1.98 13.49
N VAL A 157 -0.03 0.79 13.52
CA VAL A 157 0.60 -0.44 13.02
C VAL A 157 0.59 -0.47 11.49
N LEU A 158 -0.52 -0.12 10.85
CA LEU A 158 -0.66 -0.23 9.39
C LEU A 158 0.01 0.91 8.61
N LEU A 159 0.24 2.06 9.24
CA LEU A 159 0.88 3.21 8.60
C LEU A 159 2.41 3.09 8.58
N ASP A 160 2.99 2.49 9.61
CA ASP A 160 4.43 2.24 9.68
C ASP A 160 4.78 0.99 8.85
N PRO A 161 5.60 1.09 7.78
CA PRO A 161 5.92 -0.04 6.92
C PRO A 161 6.61 -1.19 7.66
N VAL A 162 7.36 -0.90 8.73
CA VAL A 162 8.05 -1.94 9.52
C VAL A 162 7.02 -2.70 10.36
N LYS A 163 6.18 -1.98 11.11
CA LYS A 163 5.14 -2.60 11.95
C LYS A 163 4.09 -3.31 11.12
N ARG A 164 3.70 -2.73 9.98
CA ARG A 164 2.79 -3.35 9.01
C ARG A 164 3.37 -4.68 8.53
N ARG A 165 4.65 -4.71 8.18
CA ARG A 165 5.31 -5.96 7.76
C ARG A 165 5.39 -6.99 8.89
N GLN A 166 5.66 -6.56 10.12
CA GLN A 166 5.64 -7.45 11.28
C GLN A 166 4.24 -8.06 11.50
N PHE A 167 3.19 -7.24 11.40
CA PHE A 167 1.80 -7.67 11.49
C PHE A 167 1.41 -8.60 10.34
N ASP A 168 1.70 -8.22 9.10
CA ASP A 168 1.42 -9.04 7.90
C ASP A 168 2.17 -10.38 7.94
N SER A 169 3.29 -10.48 8.68
CA SER A 169 4.02 -11.75 8.84
C SER A 169 3.27 -12.81 9.65
N VAL A 170 2.25 -12.41 10.41
CA VAL A 170 1.46 -13.28 11.28
C VAL A 170 -0.04 -13.24 10.94
N ASP A 171 -0.39 -12.64 9.80
CA ASP A 171 -1.78 -12.55 9.34
C ASP A 171 -2.36 -13.95 9.09
N GLU A 172 -3.22 -14.42 9.99
CA GLU A 172 -3.85 -15.75 9.91
C GLU A 172 -4.69 -15.90 8.63
N GLU A 173 -5.29 -14.81 8.14
CA GLU A 173 -6.14 -14.85 6.95
C GLU A 173 -5.30 -14.90 5.65
N ALA A 174 -3.98 -14.70 5.75
CA ALA A 174 -3.07 -14.91 4.64
C ALA A 174 -2.77 -16.40 4.40
N ASP A 175 -2.93 -17.25 5.42
CA ASP A 175 -2.68 -18.68 5.33
C ASP A 175 -3.88 -19.39 4.72
N VAL A 176 -3.78 -19.70 3.42
CA VAL A 176 -4.80 -20.49 2.71
C VAL A 176 -4.49 -21.96 2.92
N GLU A 177 -5.39 -22.66 3.61
CA GLU A 177 -5.27 -24.10 3.81
C GLU A 177 -5.21 -24.87 2.48
N PRO A 178 -4.43 -25.97 2.43
CA PRO A 178 -4.39 -26.81 1.24
C PRO A 178 -5.79 -27.35 0.90
N PRO A 179 -6.13 -27.44 -0.40
CA PRO A 179 -7.47 -27.85 -0.82
C PRO A 179 -7.77 -29.28 -0.37
N THR A 180 -8.89 -29.45 0.33
CA THR A 180 -9.36 -30.78 0.73
C THR A 180 -9.74 -31.63 -0.48
N LYS A 181 -9.67 -32.96 -0.35
CA LYS A 181 -10.08 -33.90 -1.41
C LYS A 181 -11.49 -33.63 -1.96
N LYS A 182 -12.42 -33.19 -1.09
CA LYS A 182 -13.78 -32.80 -1.48
C LYS A 182 -13.82 -31.52 -2.34
N LEU A 183 -12.93 -30.57 -2.07
CA LEU A 183 -12.83 -29.33 -2.85
C LEU A 183 -12.22 -29.61 -4.23
N LEU A 184 -11.22 -30.49 -4.29
CA LEU A 184 -10.59 -30.92 -5.55
C LEU A 184 -11.55 -31.68 -6.48
N GLN A 185 -12.58 -32.31 -5.95
CA GLN A 185 -13.63 -32.94 -6.77
C GLN A 185 -14.58 -31.91 -7.41
N LYS A 186 -14.69 -30.71 -6.85
CA LYS A 186 -15.62 -29.66 -7.30
C LYS A 186 -14.95 -28.53 -8.07
N THR A 187 -13.63 -28.36 -7.90
CA THR A 187 -12.87 -27.26 -8.46
C THR A 187 -11.65 -27.78 -9.20
N ASP A 188 -11.24 -27.05 -10.23
CA ASP A 188 -10.01 -27.33 -10.96
C ASP A 188 -8.80 -27.34 -10.02
N TYR A 189 -8.03 -28.41 -10.10
CA TYR A 189 -6.81 -28.66 -9.32
C TYR A 189 -5.85 -27.47 -9.42
N TYR A 190 -5.57 -26.99 -10.64
CA TYR A 190 -4.62 -25.89 -10.86
C TYR A 190 -5.13 -24.60 -10.23
N LYS A 191 -6.42 -24.30 -10.38
CA LYS A 191 -7.04 -23.12 -9.77
C LYS A 191 -7.04 -23.18 -8.24
N ALA A 192 -7.23 -24.36 -7.65
CA ALA A 192 -7.21 -24.56 -6.21
C ALA A 192 -5.80 -24.34 -5.64
N TRP A 193 -4.80 -25.03 -6.18
CA TRP A 193 -3.41 -24.93 -5.71
C TRP A 193 -2.73 -23.60 -6.08
N SER A 194 -3.06 -23.01 -7.23
CA SER A 194 -2.58 -21.69 -7.62
C SER A 194 -2.94 -20.62 -6.59
N LYS A 195 -4.11 -20.72 -5.94
CA LYS A 195 -4.48 -19.80 -4.85
C LYS A 195 -3.57 -19.93 -3.64
N VAL A 196 -3.22 -21.17 -3.25
CA VAL A 196 -2.33 -21.48 -2.13
C VAL A 196 -0.92 -20.96 -2.42
N PHE A 197 -0.35 -21.31 -3.57
CA PHE A 197 1.00 -20.83 -3.91
C PHE A 197 1.06 -19.33 -4.15
N LYS A 198 -0.05 -18.71 -4.61
CA LYS A 198 -0.14 -17.25 -4.72
C LYS A 198 -0.29 -16.56 -3.36
N SER A 199 -0.88 -17.20 -2.34
CA SER A 199 -0.89 -16.66 -0.98
C SER A 199 0.48 -16.79 -0.34
N GLU A 200 1.12 -17.96 -0.44
CA GLU A 200 2.46 -18.17 0.10
C GLU A 200 3.53 -17.34 -0.60
N GLY A 201 3.38 -17.13 -1.92
CA GLY A 201 4.35 -16.38 -2.73
C GLY A 201 4.48 -14.92 -2.29
N ARG A 202 3.48 -14.38 -1.59
CA ARG A 202 3.52 -13.03 -0.98
C ARG A 202 4.67 -12.89 0.00
N PHE A 203 5.05 -13.99 0.64
CA PHE A 203 6.08 -14.03 1.66
C PHE A 203 7.48 -14.29 1.11
N SER A 204 7.62 -14.47 -0.20
CA SER A 204 8.94 -14.67 -0.82
C SER A 204 9.80 -13.42 -0.73
N LYS A 205 11.09 -13.59 -0.41
CA LYS A 205 12.11 -12.55 -0.64
C LYS A 205 12.59 -12.48 -2.08
N THR A 206 12.50 -13.60 -2.80
CA THR A 206 12.97 -13.73 -4.17
C THR A 206 11.82 -13.49 -5.15
N HIS A 207 12.06 -12.65 -6.15
CA HIS A 207 11.12 -12.32 -7.20
C HIS A 207 11.80 -12.42 -8.57
N PRO A 208 11.07 -12.79 -9.64
CA PRO A 208 9.64 -13.08 -9.68
C PRO A 208 9.29 -14.44 -9.06
N VAL A 209 8.09 -14.55 -8.48
CA VAL A 209 7.55 -15.82 -7.97
C VAL A 209 6.95 -16.59 -9.15
N PRO A 210 7.37 -17.83 -9.43
CA PRO A 210 6.80 -18.62 -10.51
C PRO A 210 5.34 -18.98 -10.23
N SER A 211 4.52 -18.94 -11.28
CA SER A 211 3.12 -19.39 -11.21
C SER A 211 3.05 -20.91 -11.13
N PHE A 212 2.03 -21.45 -10.45
CA PHE A 212 1.77 -22.89 -10.40
C PHE A 212 1.55 -23.53 -11.78
N GLY A 213 1.11 -22.75 -12.77
CA GLY A 213 0.91 -23.21 -14.14
C GLY A 213 -0.46 -23.83 -14.40
N SER A 214 -0.55 -24.57 -15.50
CA SER A 214 -1.74 -25.27 -16.00
C SER A 214 -1.37 -26.69 -16.47
N SER A 215 -2.34 -27.43 -17.00
CA SER A 215 -2.12 -28.77 -17.59
C SER A 215 -1.12 -28.79 -18.74
N ASP A 216 -0.90 -27.66 -19.38
CA ASP A 216 -0.10 -27.55 -20.61
C ASP A 216 1.34 -27.08 -20.32
N ALA A 217 1.71 -26.99 -19.03
CA ALA A 217 3.03 -26.57 -18.62
C ALA A 217 4.11 -27.56 -19.08
N THR A 218 5.20 -27.02 -19.61
CA THR A 218 6.37 -27.82 -19.99
C THR A 218 7.07 -28.36 -18.75
N LYS A 219 7.80 -29.47 -18.90
CA LYS A 219 8.58 -30.07 -17.81
C LYS A 219 9.55 -29.06 -17.17
N GLU A 220 10.21 -28.24 -17.98
CA GLU A 220 11.14 -27.20 -17.50
C GLU A 220 10.44 -26.19 -16.59
N GLN A 221 9.26 -25.70 -16.99
CA GLN A 221 8.47 -24.77 -16.17
C GLN A 221 8.04 -25.38 -14.84
N VAL A 222 7.72 -26.69 -14.84
CA VAL A 222 7.36 -27.43 -13.62
C VAL A 222 8.58 -27.58 -12.71
N GLU A 223 9.75 -27.93 -13.27
CA GLU A 223 11.00 -28.05 -12.52
C GLU A 223 11.42 -26.70 -11.92
N ASP A 224 11.36 -25.61 -12.68
CA ASP A 224 11.65 -24.26 -12.21
C ASP A 224 10.73 -23.85 -11.05
N PHE A 225 9.44 -24.16 -11.16
CA PHE A 225 8.47 -23.92 -10.10
C PHE A 225 8.87 -24.66 -8.80
N TYR A 226 9.08 -25.98 -8.87
CA TYR A 226 9.42 -26.74 -7.66
C TYR A 226 10.81 -26.38 -7.12
N ASN A 227 11.80 -26.11 -7.97
CA ASN A 227 13.12 -25.64 -7.55
C ASN A 227 13.06 -24.33 -6.78
N PHE A 228 12.21 -23.39 -7.22
CA PHE A 228 11.95 -22.15 -6.47
C PHE A 228 11.37 -22.43 -5.09
N TRP A 229 10.36 -23.30 -5.00
CA TRP A 229 9.68 -23.59 -3.73
C TRP A 229 10.50 -24.45 -2.76
N TYR A 230 11.33 -25.37 -3.26
CA TYR A 230 12.30 -26.09 -2.41
C TYR A 230 13.34 -25.16 -1.80
N ASN A 231 13.69 -24.07 -2.50
CA ASN A 231 14.60 -23.03 -2.04
C ASN A 231 13.88 -21.77 -1.54
N PHE A 232 12.62 -21.89 -1.14
CA PHE A 232 11.81 -20.75 -0.72
C PHE A 232 12.40 -20.05 0.51
N ASP A 233 12.69 -18.75 0.39
CA ASP A 233 13.13 -17.91 1.50
C ASP A 233 12.03 -16.91 1.87
N SER A 234 11.39 -17.18 3.01
CA SER A 234 10.32 -16.34 3.56
C SER A 234 10.87 -15.10 4.27
N TRP A 235 10.27 -13.95 4.01
CA TRP A 235 10.51 -12.73 4.80
C TRP A 235 9.77 -12.67 6.13
N ARG A 236 8.85 -13.60 6.42
CA ARG A 236 8.12 -13.61 7.69
C ARG A 236 9.10 -13.61 8.88
N THR A 237 8.91 -12.66 9.81
CA THR A 237 9.76 -12.51 11.00
C THR A 237 9.11 -12.99 12.28
N PHE A 238 7.77 -13.03 12.34
CA PHE A 238 6.97 -13.39 13.53
C PHE A 238 7.23 -12.49 14.76
N GLU A 239 7.83 -11.32 14.55
CA GLU A 239 8.23 -10.39 15.60
C GLU A 239 7.02 -9.71 16.27
N TYR A 240 5.90 -9.61 15.57
CA TYR A 240 4.66 -9.05 16.13
C TYR A 240 4.14 -9.84 17.33
N LEU A 241 4.52 -11.12 17.46
CA LEU A 241 4.15 -11.99 18.58
C LEU A 241 5.12 -11.90 19.77
N ASP A 242 6.15 -11.04 19.69
CA ASP A 242 7.10 -10.86 20.77
C ASP A 242 6.40 -10.30 22.03
N GLU A 243 6.80 -10.84 23.19
CA GLU A 243 6.40 -10.28 24.47
C GLU A 243 7.11 -8.94 24.68
N ASP A 244 6.39 -7.94 25.18
CA ASP A 244 6.94 -6.61 25.41
C ASP A 244 8.06 -6.72 26.44
N VAL A 245 9.21 -6.12 26.13
CA VAL A 245 10.37 -6.08 27.01
C VAL A 245 10.26 -4.78 27.81
N PRO A 246 9.92 -4.83 29.12
CA PRO A 246 9.80 -3.62 29.92
C PRO A 246 11.15 -2.90 29.93
N ASP A 247 11.14 -1.60 29.65
CA ASP A 247 12.35 -0.78 29.67
C ASP A 247 12.66 -0.26 31.09
N ASP A 248 11.95 -0.78 32.10
CA ASP A 248 12.20 -0.46 33.50
C ASP A 248 13.62 -0.84 33.90
N ASN A 249 14.30 0.12 34.53
CA ASN A 249 15.73 0.16 34.84
C ASN A 249 16.18 -0.89 35.88
N GLU A 250 15.39 -1.91 36.17
CA GLU A 250 15.58 -2.72 37.38
C GLU A 250 16.41 -3.99 37.18
N ASN A 251 16.49 -4.57 35.97
CA ASN A 251 17.41 -5.70 35.75
C ASN A 251 17.78 -5.98 34.27
N ARG A 252 19.05 -5.73 33.91
CA ARG A 252 19.62 -6.05 32.58
C ARG A 252 19.48 -7.54 32.22
N ASP A 253 19.56 -8.42 33.21
CA ASP A 253 19.44 -9.86 32.97
C ASP A 253 18.00 -10.26 32.60
N GLN A 254 17.00 -9.56 33.15
CA GLN A 254 15.60 -9.76 32.77
C GLN A 254 15.36 -9.33 31.32
N LYS A 255 15.88 -8.18 30.91
CA LYS A 255 15.83 -7.71 29.50
C LYS A 255 16.43 -8.75 28.55
N ARG A 256 17.65 -9.21 28.85
CA ARG A 256 18.36 -10.23 28.06
C ARG A 256 17.60 -11.57 28.02
N HIS A 257 17.00 -11.96 29.14
CA HIS A 257 16.20 -13.19 29.22
C HIS A 257 14.96 -13.10 28.32
N MET A 258 14.24 -11.98 28.34
CA MET A 258 13.07 -11.75 27.50
C MET A 258 13.42 -11.70 26.02
N GLU A 259 14.48 -10.98 25.64
CA GLU A 259 14.97 -10.96 24.25
C GLU A 259 15.37 -12.35 23.74
N ARG A 260 15.99 -13.17 24.60
CA ARG A 260 16.33 -14.57 24.28
C ARG A 260 15.07 -15.42 24.12
N LYS A 261 14.06 -15.24 24.98
CA LYS A 261 12.76 -15.92 24.88
C LYS A 261 12.07 -15.59 23.56
N ASN A 262 11.97 -14.31 23.22
CA ASN A 262 11.41 -13.82 21.96
C ASN A 262 12.19 -14.38 20.74
N THR A 263 13.52 -14.31 20.77
CA THR A 263 14.38 -14.86 19.71
C THR A 263 14.15 -16.36 19.50
N ASN A 264 14.04 -17.13 20.57
CA ASN A 264 13.77 -18.56 20.49
C ASN A 264 12.35 -18.85 19.97
N ALA A 265 11.35 -18.05 20.38
CA ALA A 265 9.97 -18.15 19.89
C ALA A 265 9.90 -17.88 18.37
N ARG A 266 10.54 -16.81 17.88
CA ARG A 266 10.62 -16.50 16.45
C ARG A 266 11.31 -17.61 15.66
N LYS A 267 12.43 -18.14 16.16
CA LYS A 267 13.13 -19.28 15.53
C LYS A 267 12.23 -20.52 15.45
N LYS A 268 11.49 -20.82 16.51
CA LYS A 268 10.55 -21.95 16.54
C LYS A 268 9.43 -21.76 15.51
N LYS A 269 8.77 -20.59 15.51
CA LYS A 269 7.71 -20.26 14.53
C LYS A 269 8.20 -20.32 13.09
N LYS A 270 9.39 -19.80 12.81
CA LYS A 270 10.01 -19.88 11.48
C LYS A 270 10.33 -21.33 11.07
N ALA A 271 10.77 -22.16 12.00
CA ALA A 271 10.98 -23.59 11.73
C ALA A 271 9.66 -24.33 11.47
N GLU A 272 8.60 -24.01 12.21
CA GLU A 272 7.25 -24.54 12.01
C GLU A 272 6.68 -24.14 10.64
N ASP A 273 6.82 -22.87 10.25
CA ASP A 273 6.36 -22.37 8.95
C ASP A 273 7.14 -23.02 7.78
N ASN A 274 8.46 -23.14 7.89
CA ASN A 274 9.26 -23.86 6.90
C ASN A 274 8.87 -25.35 6.80
N ALA A 275 8.58 -25.99 7.93
CA ALA A 275 8.12 -27.37 7.95
C ALA A 275 6.71 -27.51 7.36
N ARG A 276 5.83 -26.52 7.56
CA ARG A 276 4.49 -26.45 6.95
C ARG A 276 4.60 -26.31 5.43
N LEU A 277 5.42 -25.39 4.93
CA LEU A 277 5.66 -25.22 3.49
C LEU A 277 6.22 -26.49 2.84
N ARG A 278 7.16 -27.17 3.50
CA ARG A 278 7.70 -28.46 3.00
C ARG A 278 6.67 -29.59 2.97
N LYS A 279 5.58 -29.51 3.75
CA LYS A 279 4.48 -30.47 3.67
C LYS A 279 3.49 -30.17 2.54
N LEU A 280 3.53 -28.94 1.99
CA LEU A 280 2.71 -28.53 0.85
C LEU A 280 3.32 -28.92 -0.50
N LEU A 281 4.64 -29.16 -0.53
CA LEU A 281 5.42 -29.60 -1.70
C LEU A 281 5.54 -31.13 -1.71
#